data_AF-I0JUH7-F1
#
_entry.id   AF-I0JUH7-F1
#
_cell.length_a   1.000
_cell.length_b   1.000
_cell.length_c   1.000
_cell.angle_alpha   90.00
_cell.angle_beta   90.00
_cell.angle_gamma   90.00
#
_symmetry.space_group_name_H-M   'P 1'
#
loop_
_entity.id
_entity.type
_entity.pdbx_description
1 polymer ?
#
loop_
_entity_poly.entity_id
_entity_poly.type
_entity_poly.pdbx_seq_one_letter_code
_entity_poly.pdbx_strand_id
1 'polypeptide(L)'
;LRGAGKLRPQTGWTALAFALDWIRPPRQMNSTSFFYAHTDQWRYEKLGMEEVLSPLADRQAFAGSMIDYNVRAERMGWLPSAPQLQTNPLQVVRDAAIAGLDAKDYAVKGLKDGSLKMSCTDPDHPDNWPRNTFVWRSNILGSSG
;
A
#
# COMPACT_ATOMS: atom_id res chain seq x y z
N LEU A 1 -6.43 -27.36 -3.62
CA LEU A 1 -7.05 -27.00 -4.92
C LEU A 1 -6.95 -25.47 -5.06
N ARG A 2 -6.39 -24.94 -6.15
CA ARG A 2 -6.37 -23.47 -6.36
C ARG A 2 -7.80 -22.98 -6.66
N GLY A 3 -8.15 -21.78 -6.19
CA GLY A 3 -9.47 -21.18 -6.41
C GLY A 3 -9.74 -20.83 -7.89
N ALA A 4 -10.99 -20.46 -8.19
CA ALA A 4 -11.42 -20.05 -9.53
C ALA A 4 -10.92 -18.64 -9.89
N GLY A 5 -9.65 -18.51 -10.27
CA GLY A 5 -9.03 -17.21 -10.62
C GLY A 5 -9.39 -16.67 -12.01
N LYS A 6 -10.04 -17.46 -12.88
CA LYS A 6 -10.34 -17.06 -14.26
C LYS A 6 -11.74 -16.46 -14.39
N LEU A 7 -11.81 -15.13 -14.48
CA LEU A 7 -13.00 -14.42 -14.91
C LEU A 7 -12.97 -14.21 -16.43
N ARG A 8 -13.85 -14.90 -17.18
CA ARG A 8 -13.82 -14.88 -18.67
C ARG A 8 -14.08 -13.48 -19.27
N PRO A 9 -15.14 -12.73 -18.86
CA PRO A 9 -15.41 -11.40 -19.43
C PRO A 9 -14.65 -10.29 -18.68
N GLN A 10 -13.32 -10.40 -18.59
CA GLN A 10 -12.49 -9.53 -17.74
C GLN A 10 -12.66 -8.03 -18.06
N THR A 11 -12.59 -7.62 -19.32
CA THR A 11 -12.59 -6.18 -19.70
C THR A 11 -13.93 -5.51 -19.42
N GLY A 12 -15.04 -6.17 -19.72
CA GLY A 12 -16.38 -5.66 -19.40
C GLY A 12 -16.61 -5.56 -17.89
N TRP A 13 -16.18 -6.58 -17.13
CA TRP A 13 -16.33 -6.58 -15.68
C TRP A 13 -15.43 -5.53 -14.99
N THR A 14 -14.19 -5.34 -15.45
CA THR A 14 -13.22 -4.43 -14.81
C THR A 14 -13.72 -2.98 -14.83
N ALA A 15 -14.33 -2.54 -15.94
CA ALA A 15 -14.90 -1.20 -16.04
C ALA A 15 -16.02 -0.99 -15.01
N LEU A 16 -16.95 -1.96 -14.93
CA LEU A 16 -18.07 -1.92 -14.00
C LEU A 16 -17.61 -2.01 -12.53
N ALA A 17 -16.73 -2.96 -12.21
CA ALA A 17 -16.33 -3.27 -10.84
C ALA A 17 -15.52 -2.14 -10.17
N PHE A 18 -14.75 -1.38 -10.96
CA PHE A 18 -13.88 -0.31 -10.46
C PHE A 18 -14.30 1.08 -10.95
N ALA A 19 -15.52 1.21 -11.50
CA ALA A 19 -16.09 2.47 -12.00
C ALA A 19 -15.19 3.22 -13.00
N LEU A 20 -14.50 2.48 -13.88
CA LEU A 20 -13.52 3.05 -14.82
C LEU A 20 -14.16 3.77 -16.00
N ASP A 21 -15.47 3.68 -16.14
CA ASP A 21 -16.29 4.51 -17.02
C ASP A 21 -16.50 5.93 -16.46
N TRP A 22 -16.36 6.13 -15.14
CA TRP A 22 -16.50 7.44 -14.48
C TRP A 22 -15.18 8.08 -14.09
N ILE A 23 -14.26 7.32 -13.48
CA ILE A 23 -13.02 7.85 -12.93
C ILE A 23 -11.88 6.85 -13.07
N ARG A 24 -10.66 7.36 -13.29
CA ARG A 24 -9.43 6.56 -13.39
C ARG A 24 -8.27 7.28 -12.69
N PRO A 25 -7.31 6.55 -12.09
CA PRO A 25 -7.31 5.11 -11.80
C PRO A 25 -8.04 4.75 -10.48
N PRO A 26 -8.42 3.47 -10.26
CA PRO A 26 -8.93 3.01 -8.97
C PRO A 26 -7.77 2.79 -7.99
N ARG A 27 -8.08 2.64 -6.70
CA ARG A 27 -7.08 2.29 -5.66
C ARG A 27 -7.09 0.79 -5.39
N GLN A 28 -6.28 0.05 -6.13
CA GLN A 28 -6.03 -1.37 -5.87
C GLN A 28 -4.92 -1.53 -4.83
N MET A 29 -5.01 -2.58 -4.01
CA MET A 29 -4.04 -2.92 -2.97
C MET A 29 -3.83 -4.43 -2.91
N ASN A 30 -2.58 -4.88 -2.75
CA ASN A 30 -2.29 -6.28 -2.52
C ASN A 30 -2.53 -6.63 -1.03
N SER A 31 -3.43 -7.55 -0.77
CA SER A 31 -3.91 -7.82 0.60
C SER A 31 -2.85 -8.38 1.54
N THR A 32 -1.85 -9.12 1.04
CA THR A 32 -0.79 -9.68 1.90
C THR A 32 -0.02 -8.58 2.62
N SER A 33 0.48 -7.57 1.91
CA SER A 33 1.18 -6.43 2.54
C SER A 33 0.25 -5.61 3.42
N PHE A 34 -1.00 -5.41 2.99
CA PHE A 34 -2.01 -4.68 3.75
C PHE A 34 -2.27 -5.31 5.12
N PHE A 35 -2.58 -6.61 5.18
CA PHE A 35 -2.84 -7.27 6.46
C PHE A 35 -1.57 -7.45 7.28
N TYR A 36 -0.42 -7.70 6.64
CA TYR A 36 0.86 -7.79 7.35
C TYR A 36 1.15 -6.52 8.17
N ALA A 37 0.90 -5.34 7.57
CA ALA A 37 1.02 -4.06 8.26
C ALA A 37 -0.09 -3.82 9.29
N HIS A 38 -1.37 -3.89 8.88
CA HIS A 38 -2.51 -3.42 9.68
C HIS A 38 -3.08 -4.42 10.68
N THR A 39 -2.48 -5.62 10.78
CA THR A 39 -2.78 -6.58 11.85
C THR A 39 -1.55 -6.88 12.70
N ASP A 40 -0.53 -6.02 12.60
CA ASP A 40 0.68 -6.07 13.42
C ASP A 40 1.51 -7.36 13.31
N GLN A 41 1.27 -8.18 12.29
CA GLN A 41 1.97 -9.46 12.12
C GLN A 41 3.49 -9.25 12.01
N TRP A 42 3.91 -8.14 11.37
CA TRP A 42 5.31 -7.75 11.25
C TRP A 42 6.04 -7.58 12.59
N ARG A 43 5.32 -7.25 13.66
CA ARG A 43 5.88 -7.09 15.01
C ARG A 43 6.29 -8.41 15.64
N TYR A 44 5.78 -9.52 15.12
CA TYR A 44 6.05 -10.87 15.58
C TYR A 44 6.90 -11.66 14.58
N GLU A 45 7.49 -10.98 13.59
CA GLU A 45 8.35 -11.59 12.60
C GLU A 45 9.59 -12.20 13.25
N LYS A 46 9.90 -13.44 12.87
CA LYS A 46 11.04 -14.18 13.41
C LYS A 46 12.11 -14.46 12.37
N LEU A 47 11.75 -14.41 11.08
CA LEU A 47 12.68 -14.68 10.00
C LEU A 47 13.48 -13.41 9.67
N GLY A 48 14.79 -13.47 9.88
CA GLY A 48 15.71 -12.42 9.48
C GLY A 48 15.98 -12.45 7.97
N MET A 49 16.23 -11.29 7.36
CA MET A 49 16.57 -11.23 5.93
C MET A 49 17.88 -11.94 5.61
N GLU A 50 18.81 -11.98 6.55
CA GLU A 50 20.07 -12.72 6.48
C GLU A 50 19.90 -14.23 6.26
N GLU A 51 18.77 -14.80 6.64
CA GLU A 51 18.44 -16.23 6.42
C GLU A 51 17.94 -16.50 4.99
N VAL A 52 17.42 -15.47 4.31
CA VAL A 52 16.85 -15.57 2.95
C VAL A 52 17.88 -15.17 1.89
N LEU A 53 18.81 -14.29 2.24
CA LEU A 53 19.82 -13.78 1.31
C LEU A 53 20.77 -14.89 0.85
N SER A 54 21.12 -14.85 -0.44
CA SER A 54 22.19 -15.68 -1.00
C SER A 54 23.50 -15.46 -0.22
N PRO A 55 24.30 -16.50 0.03
CA PRO A 55 25.61 -16.37 0.69
C PRO A 55 26.60 -15.50 -0.11
N LEU A 56 26.31 -15.21 -1.38
CA LEU A 56 27.12 -14.34 -2.24
C LEU A 56 26.68 -12.87 -2.22
N ALA A 57 25.57 -12.54 -1.56
CA ALA A 57 25.06 -11.18 -1.51
C ALA A 57 25.78 -10.34 -0.44
N ASP A 58 25.92 -9.04 -0.70
CA ASP A 58 26.38 -8.09 0.31
C ASP A 58 25.28 -7.84 1.35
N ARG A 59 25.43 -8.43 2.54
CA ARG A 59 24.46 -8.31 3.64
C ARG A 59 24.22 -6.87 4.09
N GLN A 60 25.21 -5.97 3.97
CA GLN A 60 25.05 -4.59 4.42
C GLN A 60 24.07 -3.82 3.54
N ALA A 61 24.06 -4.08 2.23
CA ALA A 61 23.11 -3.49 1.28
C ALA A 61 21.66 -3.93 1.53
N PHE A 62 21.45 -5.06 2.20
CA PHE A 62 20.16 -5.71 2.40
C PHE A 62 19.72 -5.74 3.88
N ALA A 63 20.17 -4.79 4.69
CA ALA A 63 19.71 -4.63 6.06
C ALA A 63 18.24 -4.16 6.16
N GLY A 64 17.60 -4.46 7.29
CA GLY A 64 16.21 -4.10 7.59
C GLY A 64 15.32 -5.32 7.83
N SER A 65 14.14 -5.07 8.36
CA SER A 65 13.06 -6.05 8.55
C SER A 65 12.30 -6.28 7.24
N MET A 66 11.48 -7.34 7.16
CA MET A 66 10.67 -7.58 5.96
C MET A 66 9.69 -6.44 5.65
N ILE A 67 9.14 -5.77 6.66
CA ILE A 67 8.24 -4.63 6.43
C ILE A 67 9.01 -3.44 5.81
N ASP A 68 10.28 -3.25 6.13
CA ASP A 68 11.11 -2.20 5.51
C ASP A 68 11.26 -2.41 3.99
N TYR A 69 11.29 -3.66 3.53
CA TYR A 69 11.30 -3.98 2.10
C TYR A 69 9.98 -3.64 1.42
N ASN A 70 8.84 -3.87 2.07
CA ASN A 70 7.54 -3.41 1.56
C ASN A 70 7.51 -1.88 1.44
N VAL A 71 7.93 -1.15 2.48
CA VAL A 71 7.98 0.32 2.46
C VAL A 71 8.87 0.84 1.32
N ARG A 72 10.05 0.24 1.13
CA ARG A 72 10.95 0.57 0.00
C ARG A 72 10.28 0.30 -1.34
N ALA A 73 9.65 -0.86 -1.51
CA ALA A 73 8.95 -1.24 -2.73
C ALA A 73 7.77 -0.30 -3.05
N GLU A 74 6.98 0.07 -2.05
CA GLU A 74 5.89 1.03 -2.16
C GLU A 74 6.40 2.42 -2.59
N ARG A 75 7.45 2.93 -1.94
CA ARG A 75 8.05 4.24 -2.29
C ARG A 75 8.62 4.27 -3.71
N MET A 76 9.12 3.14 -4.20
CA MET A 76 9.64 3.01 -5.57
C MET A 76 8.53 2.72 -6.61
N GLY A 77 7.28 2.61 -6.19
CA GLY A 77 6.15 2.32 -7.07
C GLY A 77 6.09 0.87 -7.57
N TRP A 78 6.79 -0.05 -6.91
CA TRP A 78 6.74 -1.49 -7.22
C TRP A 78 5.48 -2.16 -6.64
N LEU A 79 5.02 -1.67 -5.49
CA LEU A 79 3.79 -2.10 -4.83
C LEU A 79 2.85 -0.91 -4.59
N PRO A 80 1.53 -1.13 -4.55
CA PRO A 80 0.58 -0.12 -4.08
C PRO A 80 0.65 0.05 -2.55
N SER A 81 0.13 1.18 -2.07
CA SER A 81 -0.02 1.50 -0.63
C SER A 81 -1.48 1.75 -0.27
N ALA A 82 -1.91 1.30 0.91
CA ALA A 82 -3.21 1.65 1.47
C ALA A 82 -3.18 1.65 3.02
N PRO A 83 -3.46 2.79 3.68
CA PRO A 83 -3.54 4.15 3.14
C PRO A 83 -2.27 4.59 2.39
N GLN A 84 -2.36 5.59 1.50
CA GLN A 84 -1.24 6.02 0.64
C GLN A 84 -0.35 7.07 1.33
N LEU A 85 -0.99 8.12 1.86
CA LEU A 85 -0.34 9.27 2.48
C LEU A 85 -0.94 9.47 3.86
N GLN A 86 -0.11 9.86 4.83
CA GLN A 86 -0.56 10.16 6.18
C GLN A 86 -1.52 11.35 6.20
N THR A 87 -1.28 12.34 5.35
CA THR A 87 -2.19 13.45 5.14
C THR A 87 -3.36 13.02 4.25
N ASN A 88 -4.57 13.44 4.61
CA ASN A 88 -5.76 13.21 3.78
C ASN A 88 -5.49 13.68 2.32
N PRO A 89 -5.60 12.79 1.31
CA PRO A 89 -5.24 13.12 -0.06
C PRO A 89 -6.10 14.24 -0.67
N LEU A 90 -7.31 14.49 -0.16
CA LEU A 90 -8.13 15.64 -0.57
C LEU A 90 -7.59 16.95 0.00
N GLN A 91 -7.00 16.90 1.19
CA GLN A 91 -6.36 18.07 1.80
C GLN A 91 -5.08 18.45 1.06
N VAL A 92 -4.28 17.46 0.63
CA VAL A 92 -3.09 17.68 -0.20
C VAL A 92 -3.40 18.51 -1.45
N VAL A 93 -4.52 18.22 -2.13
CA VAL A 93 -4.94 18.99 -3.32
C VAL A 93 -5.33 20.43 -2.96
N ARG A 94 -5.99 20.64 -1.80
CA ARG A 94 -6.33 21.99 -1.32
C ARG A 94 -5.08 22.79 -0.97
N ASP A 95 -4.13 22.17 -0.28
CA ASP A 95 -2.89 22.82 0.14
C ASP A 95 -2.02 23.18 -1.07
N ALA A 96 -1.99 22.32 -2.09
CA ALA A 96 -1.34 22.62 -3.37
C ALA A 96 -1.96 23.85 -4.05
N ALA A 97 -3.29 23.94 -4.10
CA ALA A 97 -3.99 25.08 -4.67
C ALA A 97 -3.70 26.39 -3.92
N ILE A 98 -3.68 26.35 -2.58
CA ILE A 98 -3.32 27.51 -1.73
C ILE A 98 -1.87 27.94 -1.99
N ALA A 99 -0.97 26.98 -2.15
CA ALA A 99 0.44 27.23 -2.47
C ALA A 99 0.68 27.70 -3.92
N GLY A 100 -0.36 27.72 -4.77
CA GLY A 100 -0.23 28.07 -6.18
C GLY A 100 0.60 27.06 -6.99
N LEU A 101 0.63 25.79 -6.56
CA LEU A 101 1.39 24.71 -7.20
C LEU A 101 0.45 23.67 -7.81
N ASP A 102 0.91 23.02 -8.88
CA ASP A 102 0.24 21.80 -9.36
C ASP A 102 0.30 20.71 -8.27
N ALA A 103 -0.77 19.92 -8.13
CA ALA A 103 -0.88 18.91 -7.07
C ALA A 103 0.22 17.84 -7.15
N LYS A 104 0.67 17.47 -8.36
CA LYS A 104 1.77 16.53 -8.55
C LYS A 104 3.07 17.13 -8.05
N ASP A 105 3.37 18.37 -8.42
CA ASP A 105 4.61 19.03 -8.03
C ASP A 105 4.66 19.28 -6.52
N TYR A 106 3.52 19.68 -5.93
CA TYR A 106 3.37 19.79 -4.48
C TYR A 106 3.64 18.45 -3.78
N ALA A 107 3.03 17.36 -4.25
CA ALA A 107 3.23 16.04 -3.67
C ALA A 107 4.67 15.54 -3.81
N VAL A 108 5.28 15.70 -4.99
CA VAL A 108 6.68 15.31 -5.23
C VAL A 108 7.64 16.11 -4.35
N LYS A 109 7.42 17.42 -4.22
CA LYS A 109 8.19 18.28 -3.33
C LYS A 109 8.02 17.82 -1.88
N GLY A 110 6.79 17.63 -1.44
CA GLY A 110 6.47 17.23 -0.07
C GLY A 110 7.06 15.87 0.32
N LEU A 111 7.06 14.90 -0.60
CA LEU A 111 7.68 13.59 -0.38
C LEU A 111 9.21 13.67 -0.34
N LYS A 112 9.83 14.64 -1.04
CA LYS A 112 11.28 14.84 -1.04
C LYS A 112 11.77 15.59 0.20
N ASP A 113 11.04 16.62 0.63
CA ASP A 113 11.40 17.43 1.80
C ASP A 113 10.85 16.87 3.13
N GLY A 114 9.97 15.87 3.07
CA GLY A 114 9.41 15.17 4.22
C GLY A 114 8.19 15.84 4.85
N SER A 115 7.69 16.93 4.29
CA SER A 115 6.43 17.57 4.73
C SER A 115 5.20 16.72 4.39
N LEU A 116 5.29 15.87 3.37
CA LEU A 116 4.30 14.84 3.05
C LEU A 116 4.92 13.46 3.28
N LYS A 117 4.24 12.60 4.02
CA LYS A 117 4.72 11.26 4.39
C LYS A 117 3.82 10.17 3.82
N MET A 118 4.42 9.07 3.39
CA MET A 118 3.67 7.85 3.04
C MET A 118 3.18 7.17 4.32
N SER A 119 1.96 6.66 4.32
CA SER A 119 1.40 6.03 5.53
C SER A 119 2.17 4.77 5.96
N CYS A 120 2.76 4.05 5.00
CA CYS A 120 3.50 2.81 5.27
C CYS A 120 4.77 3.02 6.10
N THR A 121 5.28 4.26 6.25
CA THR A 121 6.45 4.51 7.10
C THR A 121 6.13 4.50 8.59
N ASP A 122 4.85 4.57 8.97
CA ASP A 122 4.39 4.52 10.37
C ASP A 122 2.95 3.97 10.40
N PRO A 123 2.76 2.64 10.18
CA PRO A 123 1.42 2.05 10.08
C PRO A 123 0.59 2.15 11.37
N ASP A 124 1.25 2.30 12.52
CA ASP A 124 0.62 2.43 13.84
C ASP A 124 0.16 3.87 14.14
N HIS A 125 0.57 4.85 13.33
CA HIS A 125 0.08 6.22 13.47
C HIS A 125 -1.45 6.22 13.37
N PRO A 126 -2.19 6.94 14.25
CA PRO A 126 -3.65 6.94 14.26
C PRO A 126 -4.29 7.40 12.93
N ASP A 127 -3.55 8.09 12.07
CA ASP A 127 -3.99 8.53 10.75
C ASP A 127 -3.73 7.50 9.63
N ASN A 128 -2.94 6.47 9.90
CA ASN A 128 -2.41 5.55 8.89
C ASN A 128 -3.09 4.18 8.84
N TRP A 129 -4.09 3.89 9.68
CA TRP A 129 -4.77 2.60 9.70
C TRP A 129 -6.19 2.65 9.11
N PRO A 130 -6.67 1.54 8.50
CA PRO A 130 -7.99 1.47 7.87
C PRO A 130 -9.12 1.46 8.91
N ARG A 131 -9.99 2.47 8.88
CA ARG A 131 -11.06 2.63 9.88
C ARG A 131 -12.35 1.90 9.56
N ASN A 132 -12.64 1.68 8.28
CA ASN A 132 -13.85 1.01 7.83
C ASN A 132 -13.47 -0.11 6.86
N THR A 133 -13.97 -1.31 7.12
CA THR A 133 -13.75 -2.48 6.27
C THR A 133 -15.10 -3.10 5.93
N PHE A 134 -15.36 -3.26 4.63
CA PHE A 134 -16.54 -3.97 4.14
C PHE A 134 -16.16 -5.40 3.80
N VAL A 135 -16.86 -6.37 4.41
CA VAL A 135 -16.64 -7.80 4.16
C VAL A 135 -17.91 -8.38 3.56
N TRP A 136 -17.83 -8.88 2.33
CA TRP A 136 -18.92 -9.59 1.66
C TRP A 136 -18.33 -10.68 0.78
N ARG A 137 -19.06 -11.79 0.62
CA ARG A 137 -18.62 -12.98 -0.16
C ARG A 137 -17.23 -13.51 0.28
N SER A 138 -16.84 -13.25 1.52
CA SER A 138 -15.60 -13.67 2.19
C SER A 138 -15.92 -13.95 3.66
N ASN A 139 -15.13 -14.83 4.29
CA ASN A 139 -15.22 -15.12 5.72
C ASN A 139 -13.90 -14.81 6.43
N ILE A 140 -13.26 -13.67 6.13
CA ILE A 140 -11.84 -13.40 6.45
C ILE A 140 -11.41 -13.64 7.90
N LEU A 141 -12.33 -13.59 8.87
CA LEU A 141 -12.04 -13.88 10.29
C LEU A 141 -12.03 -15.38 10.63
N GLY A 142 -12.60 -16.24 9.78
CA GLY A 142 -12.62 -17.70 9.92
C GLY A 142 -12.02 -18.48 8.74
N SER A 143 -11.84 -17.85 7.59
CA SER A 143 -11.20 -18.39 6.38
C SER A 143 -10.93 -17.27 5.36
N SER A 144 -9.80 -17.31 4.65
CA SER A 144 -9.42 -16.28 3.67
C SER A 144 -10.33 -16.18 2.43
N GLY A 145 -11.28 -17.12 2.26
CA GLY A 145 -12.11 -17.28 1.06
C GLY A 145 -11.56 -18.29 0.08
#